data_AF-A0AAV2PNZ1-F1
#
_entry.id   AF-A0AAV2PNZ1-F1
#
_cell.length_a   1.000
_cell.length_b   1.000
_cell.length_c   1.000
_cell.angle_alpha   90.00
_cell.angle_beta   90.00
_cell.angle_gamma   90.00
#
_symmetry.space_group_name_H-M   'P 1'
#
loop_
_entity.id
_entity.type
_entity.pdbx_description
1 polymer ?
#
loop_
_entity_poly.entity_id
_entity_poly.type
_entity_poly.pdbx_seq_one_letter_code
_entity_poly.pdbx_strand_id
1 'polypeptide(L)'
;MEILILRMNLHQRCIASRLKDYNIPSFKSFSTSLNFLQQRKAALSKHVSDRSQTFGHKAKEATRTTWYTGVVLAGIGVTGLMMYSVFKELLSSFSPQKIYDVAVKKCINHPRVIDFLGDSIQSYGEESRRGRRQHISHFPYELDGHKGMRVKFHLAGQRRTATAHLDARENDSGWEFRYIYVQIDGYPYETIVVEDNRSSERETQFSVPTELTGSVNL
;
A
#
# COMPACT_ATOMS: atom_id res chain seq x y z
N MET A 1 -30.28 -1.32 -9.49
CA MET A 1 -29.35 -0.85 -10.54
C MET A 1 -30.07 0.20 -11.39
N GLU A 2 -30.23 1.42 -10.89
CA GLU A 2 -31.10 2.45 -11.51
C GLU A 2 -30.57 3.89 -11.26
N ILE A 3 -29.26 4.05 -11.01
CA ILE A 3 -28.66 5.39 -10.75
C ILE A 3 -27.48 5.70 -11.70
N LEU A 4 -27.05 4.74 -12.53
CA LEU A 4 -25.89 4.89 -13.42
C LEU A 4 -26.22 5.38 -14.84
N ILE A 5 -27.50 5.54 -15.21
CA ILE A 5 -27.89 5.88 -16.59
C ILE A 5 -28.08 7.39 -16.84
N LEU A 6 -28.23 8.22 -15.79
CA LEU A 6 -28.60 9.64 -15.95
C LEU A 6 -27.44 10.66 -16.02
N ARG A 7 -26.17 10.27 -15.84
CA ARG A 7 -25.03 11.22 -15.97
C ARG A 7 -24.32 11.22 -17.33
N MET A 8 -24.73 10.35 -18.27
CA MET A 8 -24.10 10.25 -19.60
C MET A 8 -24.77 11.05 -20.73
N ASN A 9 -25.84 11.81 -20.46
CA ASN A 9 -26.63 12.47 -21.51
C ASN A 9 -26.57 14.01 -21.52
N LEU A 10 -25.67 14.64 -20.74
CA LEU A 10 -25.61 16.10 -20.64
C LEU A 10 -24.37 16.77 -21.28
N HIS A 11 -23.38 16.03 -21.77
CA HIS A 11 -22.14 16.64 -22.27
C HIS A 11 -21.96 16.62 -23.81
N GLN A 12 -22.90 16.07 -24.57
CA GLN A 12 -22.76 15.96 -26.04
C GLN A 12 -23.47 17.05 -26.86
N ARG A 13 -24.10 18.07 -26.25
CA ARG A 13 -24.88 19.08 -26.99
C ARG A 13 -24.26 20.49 -27.11
N CYS A 14 -23.00 20.70 -26.71
CA CYS A 14 -22.43 22.07 -26.65
C CYS A 14 -21.34 22.45 -27.68
N ILE A 15 -21.06 21.64 -28.72
CA ILE A 15 -20.01 21.98 -29.70
C ILE A 15 -20.52 21.90 -31.15
N ALA A 16 -21.66 22.54 -31.42
CA ALA A 16 -22.22 22.62 -32.76
C ALA A 16 -22.74 24.03 -33.06
N SER A 17 -21.86 25.03 -33.11
CA SER A 17 -22.20 26.35 -33.67
C SER A 17 -21.01 27.28 -33.90
N ARG A 18 -20.01 26.92 -34.74
CA ARG A 18 -19.16 27.97 -35.38
C ARG A 18 -18.27 27.54 -36.56
N LEU A 19 -18.82 26.95 -37.62
CA LEU A 19 -18.08 26.80 -38.90
C LEU A 19 -18.97 27.13 -40.11
N LYS A 20 -18.91 28.41 -40.50
CA LYS A 20 -19.28 29.02 -41.78
C LYS A 20 -18.40 30.29 -41.78
N ASP A 21 -17.47 30.51 -42.70
CA ASP A 21 -17.61 30.48 -44.15
C ASP A 21 -16.27 30.19 -44.85
N TYR A 22 -16.32 29.38 -45.91
CA TYR A 22 -15.26 29.23 -46.91
C TYR A 22 -15.67 30.05 -48.14
N ASN A 23 -14.84 30.97 -48.60
CA ASN A 23 -14.98 31.57 -49.92
C ASN A 23 -13.65 31.49 -50.68
N ILE A 24 -13.71 30.85 -51.84
CA ILE A 24 -12.61 30.66 -52.79
C ILE A 24 -12.93 31.54 -54.00
N PRO A 25 -11.95 32.29 -54.53
CA PRO A 25 -11.96 32.50 -55.96
C PRO A 25 -10.61 32.26 -56.65
N SER A 26 -10.68 31.40 -57.67
CA SER A 26 -10.29 31.65 -59.06
C SER A 26 -8.84 32.07 -59.39
N PHE A 27 -8.08 31.07 -59.81
CA PHE A 27 -7.36 30.94 -61.08
C PHE A 27 -7.11 32.22 -61.91
N LYS A 28 -5.84 32.66 -62.01
CA LYS A 28 -5.26 33.28 -63.22
C LYS A 28 -3.78 32.93 -63.42
N SER A 29 -3.55 32.13 -64.47
CA SER A 29 -2.46 32.13 -65.46
C SER A 29 -1.05 32.65 -65.11
N PHE A 30 -0.10 31.73 -65.19
CA PHE A 30 1.05 31.70 -66.12
C PHE A 30 1.53 33.04 -66.72
N SER A 31 2.60 33.59 -66.15
CA SER A 31 3.75 34.26 -66.79
C SER A 31 4.62 34.72 -65.63
N THR A 32 5.89 34.35 -65.46
CA THR A 32 7.02 34.94 -66.17
C THR A 32 8.26 34.28 -65.55
N SER A 33 9.03 33.58 -66.38
CA SER A 33 10.05 32.60 -66.03
C SER A 33 11.40 33.16 -65.57
N LEU A 34 11.53 34.43 -65.15
CA LEU A 34 12.85 35.02 -64.83
C LEU A 34 12.97 35.78 -63.50
N ASN A 35 11.88 35.99 -62.75
CA ASN A 35 11.94 36.55 -61.39
C ASN A 35 12.09 35.48 -60.27
N PHE A 36 11.97 34.20 -60.63
CA PHE A 36 11.85 33.07 -59.70
C PHE A 36 13.18 32.66 -59.03
N LEU A 37 14.32 32.83 -59.70
CA LEU A 37 15.63 32.49 -59.12
C LEU A 37 16.11 33.53 -58.10
N GLN A 38 15.78 34.81 -58.32
CA GLN A 38 16.11 35.91 -57.40
C GLN A 38 15.23 35.84 -56.13
N GLN A 39 13.94 35.53 -56.28
CA GLN A 39 13.00 35.36 -55.16
C GLN A 39 13.28 34.09 -54.34
N ARG A 40 13.76 33.00 -54.95
CA ARG A 40 14.16 31.79 -54.20
C ARG A 40 15.28 32.05 -53.20
N LYS A 41 16.27 32.91 -53.49
CA LYS A 41 17.34 33.23 -52.52
C LYS A 41 16.83 34.02 -51.31
N ALA A 42 15.92 34.98 -51.53
CA ALA A 42 15.31 35.76 -50.47
C ALA A 42 14.29 34.95 -49.65
N ALA A 43 13.49 34.11 -50.30
CA ALA A 43 12.54 33.21 -49.64
C ALA A 43 13.25 32.08 -48.88
N LEU A 44 14.36 31.54 -49.40
CA LEU A 44 15.17 30.53 -48.70
C LEU A 44 15.90 31.15 -47.50
N SER A 45 16.45 32.36 -47.63
CA SER A 45 17.04 33.12 -46.51
C SER A 45 16.01 33.41 -45.42
N LYS A 46 14.79 33.82 -45.80
CA LYS A 46 13.69 34.05 -44.86
C LYS A 46 13.20 32.75 -44.21
N HIS A 47 13.14 31.64 -44.96
CA HIS A 47 12.71 30.34 -44.44
C HIS A 47 13.80 29.64 -43.60
N VAL A 48 15.08 29.97 -43.79
CA VAL A 48 16.21 29.55 -42.95
C VAL A 48 16.29 30.40 -41.68
N SER A 49 16.07 31.72 -41.78
CA SER A 49 15.99 32.63 -40.63
C SER A 49 14.77 32.33 -39.76
N ASP A 50 13.61 32.05 -40.35
CA ASP A 50 12.38 31.69 -39.64
C ASP A 50 12.46 30.26 -39.07
N ARG A 51 13.19 29.34 -39.73
CA ARG A 51 13.49 28.01 -39.18
C ARG A 51 14.47 28.08 -38.00
N SER A 52 15.48 28.94 -38.07
CA SER A 52 16.42 29.23 -36.97
C SER A 52 15.69 29.88 -35.77
N GLN A 53 14.82 30.86 -36.04
CA GLN A 53 13.97 31.47 -35.01
C GLN A 53 12.88 30.51 -34.51
N THR A 54 12.36 29.61 -35.35
CA THR A 54 11.40 28.55 -34.99
C THR A 54 12.03 27.47 -34.10
N PHE A 55 13.26 27.03 -34.36
CA PHE A 55 13.93 26.07 -33.48
C PHE A 55 14.29 26.70 -32.14
N GLY A 56 14.75 27.95 -32.13
CA GLY A 56 14.97 28.72 -30.90
C GLY A 56 13.69 29.01 -30.12
N HIS A 57 12.60 29.41 -30.79
CA HIS A 57 11.30 29.65 -30.17
C HIS A 57 10.64 28.36 -29.68
N LYS A 58 10.65 27.28 -30.47
CA LYS A 58 10.11 25.97 -30.04
C LYS A 58 10.91 25.37 -28.90
N ALA A 59 12.24 25.51 -28.89
CA ALA A 59 13.06 25.13 -27.75
C ALA A 59 12.71 25.97 -26.51
N LYS A 60 12.58 27.29 -26.67
CA LYS A 60 12.22 28.22 -25.59
C LYS A 60 10.80 28.01 -25.05
N GLU A 61 9.88 27.55 -25.88
CA GLU A 61 8.52 27.18 -25.52
C GLU A 61 8.45 25.81 -24.83
N ALA A 62 9.21 24.81 -25.29
CA ALA A 62 9.34 23.51 -24.64
C ALA A 62 10.01 23.62 -23.25
N THR A 63 10.93 24.56 -23.06
CA THR A 63 11.56 24.82 -21.76
C THR A 63 10.56 25.35 -20.73
N ARG A 64 9.58 26.15 -21.15
CA ARG A 64 8.59 26.75 -20.23
C ARG A 64 7.63 25.71 -19.65
N THR A 65 7.20 24.72 -20.43
CA THR A 65 6.36 23.61 -19.94
C THR A 65 7.14 22.65 -19.06
N THR A 66 8.43 22.46 -19.33
CA THR A 66 9.33 21.60 -18.55
C THR A 66 9.51 22.09 -17.11
N TRP A 67 9.53 23.41 -16.86
CA TRP A 67 9.67 23.96 -15.51
C TRP A 67 8.51 23.58 -14.58
N TYR A 68 7.25 23.71 -15.04
CA TYR A 68 6.09 23.34 -14.24
C TYR A 68 6.07 21.84 -13.92
N THR A 69 6.42 20.99 -14.88
CA THR A 69 6.58 19.55 -14.64
C THR A 69 7.69 19.27 -13.63
N GLY A 70 8.80 20.00 -13.69
CA GLY A 70 9.88 19.92 -12.71
C GLY A 70 9.41 20.25 -11.28
N VAL A 71 8.63 21.32 -11.11
CA VAL A 71 8.07 21.71 -9.81
C VAL A 71 7.09 20.66 -9.28
N VAL A 72 6.24 20.09 -10.15
CA VAL A 72 5.30 19.03 -9.75
C VAL A 72 6.05 17.75 -9.33
N LEU A 73 7.06 17.33 -10.08
CA LEU A 73 7.89 16.17 -9.73
C LEU A 73 8.67 16.38 -8.44
N ALA A 74 9.21 17.59 -8.22
CA ALA A 74 9.87 17.95 -6.97
C ALA A 74 8.90 17.86 -5.77
N GLY A 75 7.66 18.34 -5.94
CA GLY A 75 6.62 18.23 -4.92
C GLY A 75 6.30 16.76 -4.57
N ILE A 76 6.05 15.92 -5.59
CA ILE A 76 5.79 14.48 -5.38
C ILE A 76 6.99 13.79 -4.73
N GLY A 77 8.22 14.16 -5.09
CA GLY A 77 9.43 13.62 -4.49
C GLY A 77 9.55 13.93 -3.00
N VAL A 78 9.38 15.20 -2.62
CA VAL A 78 9.44 15.63 -1.21
C VAL A 78 8.30 15.01 -0.39
N THR A 79 7.07 15.08 -0.90
CA THR A 79 5.92 14.47 -0.22
C THR A 79 6.06 12.96 -0.13
N GLY A 80 6.52 12.29 -1.18
CA GLY A 80 6.76 10.85 -1.20
C GLY A 80 7.82 10.42 -0.19
N LEU A 81 8.91 11.17 -0.06
CA LEU A 81 9.97 10.88 0.92
C LEU A 81 9.47 11.04 2.35
N MET A 82 8.80 12.14 2.67
CA MET A 82 8.24 12.37 4.01
C MET A 82 7.19 11.30 4.36
N MET A 83 6.31 11.01 3.42
CA MET A 83 5.27 9.99 3.55
C MET A 83 5.89 8.60 3.76
N TYR A 84 6.96 8.27 3.03
CA TYR A 84 7.68 7.01 3.19
C TYR A 84 8.30 6.87 4.59
N SER A 85 8.95 7.90 5.13
CA SER A 85 9.53 7.83 6.47
C SER A 85 8.47 7.56 7.55
N VAL A 86 7.35 8.27 7.51
CA VAL A 86 6.24 8.08 8.46
C VAL A 86 5.64 6.69 8.32
N PHE A 87 5.36 6.24 7.10
CA PHE A 87 4.84 4.88 6.90
C PHE A 87 5.84 3.80 7.27
N LYS A 88 7.14 4.01 7.05
CA LYS A 88 8.18 3.05 7.45
C LYS A 88 8.25 2.93 8.97
N GLU A 89 8.07 4.02 9.71
CA GLU A 89 8.06 4.01 11.17
C GLU A 89 6.76 3.44 11.75
N LEU A 90 5.59 3.83 11.21
CA LEU A 90 4.28 3.40 11.72
C LEU A 90 3.86 2.01 11.25
N LEU A 91 4.23 1.64 10.02
CA LEU A 91 4.07 0.30 9.47
C LEU A 91 5.37 -0.51 9.61
N SER A 92 6.32 -0.05 10.43
CA SER A 92 7.39 -0.90 10.93
C SER A 92 6.75 -2.15 11.52
N SER A 93 7.46 -3.27 11.38
CA SER A 93 7.00 -4.66 11.20
C SER A 93 5.90 -5.23 12.10
N PHE A 94 5.42 -4.49 13.09
CA PHE A 94 4.57 -4.90 14.20
C PHE A 94 3.13 -4.34 14.11
N SER A 95 2.45 -4.58 12.98
CA SER A 95 1.04 -4.24 12.81
C SER A 95 0.11 -5.38 13.25
N PRO A 96 -1.02 -5.11 13.95
CA PRO A 96 -1.96 -6.14 14.38
C PRO A 96 -2.47 -7.02 13.23
N GLN A 97 -2.66 -6.43 12.04
CA GLN A 97 -3.19 -7.16 10.89
C GLN A 97 -2.20 -8.13 10.29
N LYS A 98 -0.92 -7.75 10.22
CA LYS A 98 0.13 -8.65 9.73
C LYS A 98 0.27 -9.86 10.66
N ILE A 99 0.24 -9.63 11.97
CA ILE A 99 0.31 -10.69 12.98
C ILE A 99 -0.91 -11.62 12.86
N TYR A 100 -2.11 -11.04 12.75
CA TYR A 100 -3.36 -11.77 12.54
C TYR A 100 -3.33 -12.65 11.28
N ASP A 101 -2.97 -12.10 10.13
CA ASP A 101 -2.96 -12.83 8.85
C ASP A 101 -2.02 -14.04 8.88
N VAL A 102 -0.86 -13.89 9.51
CA VAL A 102 0.11 -14.99 9.66
C VAL A 102 -0.40 -16.03 10.65
N ALA A 103 -0.99 -15.59 11.77
CA ALA A 103 -1.53 -16.49 12.78
C ALA A 103 -2.71 -17.32 12.26
N VAL A 104 -3.63 -16.71 11.51
CA VAL A 104 -4.74 -17.41 10.87
C VAL A 104 -4.23 -18.50 9.93
N LYS A 105 -3.23 -18.20 9.10
CA LYS A 105 -2.61 -19.21 8.21
C LYS A 105 -2.00 -20.37 9.01
N LYS A 106 -1.31 -20.09 10.11
CA LYS A 106 -0.76 -21.13 10.99
C LYS A 106 -1.86 -22.00 11.61
N CYS A 107 -2.94 -21.40 12.09
CA CYS A 107 -4.08 -22.13 12.64
C CYS A 107 -4.80 -23.00 11.60
N ILE A 108 -5.06 -22.46 10.39
CA ILE A 108 -5.76 -23.20 9.32
C ILE A 108 -4.94 -24.39 8.83
N ASN A 109 -3.61 -24.29 8.81
CA ASN A 109 -2.73 -25.37 8.37
C ASN A 109 -2.43 -26.41 9.46
N HIS A 110 -2.84 -26.17 10.71
CA HIS A 110 -2.50 -27.06 11.83
C HIS A 110 -3.43 -28.28 11.88
N PRO A 111 -2.91 -29.53 11.80
CA PRO A 111 -3.73 -30.73 11.63
C PRO A 111 -4.75 -30.91 12.75
N ARG A 112 -4.34 -30.69 14.02
CA ARG A 112 -5.31 -30.78 15.13
C ARG A 112 -6.41 -29.75 15.02
N VAL A 113 -6.15 -28.53 14.53
CA VAL A 113 -7.20 -27.51 14.41
C VAL A 113 -8.21 -27.94 13.35
N ILE A 114 -7.73 -28.51 12.24
CA ILE A 114 -8.57 -29.09 11.17
C ILE A 114 -9.42 -30.24 11.71
N ASP A 115 -8.86 -31.14 12.54
CA ASP A 115 -9.60 -32.28 13.10
C ASP A 115 -10.85 -31.84 13.91
N PHE A 116 -10.72 -30.75 14.68
CA PHE A 116 -11.80 -30.22 15.52
C PHE A 116 -12.78 -29.30 14.78
N LEU A 117 -12.29 -28.42 13.90
CA LEU A 117 -13.12 -27.40 13.22
C LEU A 117 -13.68 -27.92 11.88
N GLY A 118 -12.96 -28.81 11.20
CA GLY A 118 -13.22 -29.30 9.85
C GLY A 118 -12.35 -28.62 8.78
N ASP A 119 -12.51 -29.04 7.53
CA ASP A 119 -11.67 -28.62 6.40
C ASP A 119 -11.88 -27.15 5.99
N SER A 120 -13.07 -26.60 6.24
CA SER A 120 -13.41 -25.21 5.95
C SER A 120 -13.40 -24.39 7.23
N ILE A 121 -12.45 -23.46 7.33
CA ILE A 121 -12.22 -22.62 8.50
C ILE A 121 -12.26 -21.15 8.08
N GLN A 122 -13.12 -20.37 8.72
CA GLN A 122 -13.23 -18.93 8.55
C GLN A 122 -12.77 -18.21 9.82
N SER A 123 -11.95 -17.17 9.68
CA SER A 123 -11.49 -16.33 10.79
C SER A 123 -12.26 -15.01 10.84
N TYR A 124 -12.66 -14.58 12.05
CA TYR A 124 -13.32 -13.29 12.28
C TYR A 124 -12.85 -12.62 13.57
N GLY A 125 -13.00 -11.29 13.62
CA GLY A 125 -12.67 -10.48 14.78
C GLY A 125 -13.71 -10.57 15.91
N GLU A 126 -13.60 -9.70 16.91
CA GLU A 126 -14.59 -9.60 17.98
C GLU A 126 -15.94 -9.12 17.46
N GLU A 127 -16.99 -9.66 18.06
CA GLU A 127 -18.37 -9.27 17.79
C GLU A 127 -18.69 -7.96 18.53
N SER A 128 -18.94 -6.89 17.77
CA SER A 128 -19.47 -5.65 18.34
C SER A 128 -20.85 -5.89 18.94
N ARG A 129 -21.27 -5.05 19.91
CA ARG A 129 -22.64 -5.06 20.48
C ARG A 129 -23.77 -5.04 19.43
N ARG A 130 -23.48 -4.55 18.21
CA ARG A 130 -24.41 -4.50 17.07
C ARG A 130 -24.20 -5.62 16.03
N GLY A 131 -23.46 -6.68 16.34
CA GLY A 131 -23.24 -7.84 15.45
C GLY A 131 -22.25 -7.61 14.30
N ARG A 132 -21.41 -6.56 14.36
CA ARG A 132 -20.35 -6.34 13.36
C ARG A 132 -19.07 -7.05 13.80
N ARG A 133 -18.41 -7.77 12.89
CA ARG A 133 -17.21 -8.61 13.15
C ARG A 133 -15.92 -8.05 12.51
N GLN A 134 -15.81 -6.74 12.43
CA GLN A 134 -14.78 -6.06 11.63
C GLN A 134 -13.48 -5.76 12.40
N HIS A 135 -13.52 -5.77 13.74
CA HIS A 135 -12.37 -5.37 14.55
C HIS A 135 -11.78 -6.55 15.29
N ILE A 136 -10.46 -6.68 15.27
CA ILE A 136 -9.73 -7.71 15.98
C ILE A 136 -9.29 -7.14 17.33
N SER A 137 -9.50 -7.92 18.39
CA SER A 137 -9.08 -7.56 19.74
C SER A 137 -7.57 -7.63 19.82
N HIS A 138 -6.93 -6.49 20.05
CA HIS A 138 -5.49 -6.39 20.15
C HIS A 138 -5.11 -5.54 21.36
N PHE A 139 -4.10 -5.99 22.08
CA PHE A 139 -3.57 -5.32 23.27
C PHE A 139 -2.07 -5.15 23.07
N PRO A 140 -1.62 -3.95 22.63
CA PRO A 140 -0.20 -3.63 22.59
C PRO A 140 0.33 -3.47 24.02
N TYR A 141 1.54 -3.94 24.26
CA TYR A 141 2.27 -3.77 25.51
C TYR A 141 3.76 -3.59 25.21
N GLU A 142 4.50 -3.07 26.18
CA GLU A 142 5.97 -2.95 26.08
C GLU A 142 6.57 -3.63 27.31
N LEU A 143 7.58 -4.48 27.09
CA LEU A 143 8.29 -5.19 28.15
C LEU A 143 9.79 -5.12 27.84
N ASP A 144 10.58 -4.63 28.80
CA ASP A 144 12.04 -4.53 28.69
C ASP A 144 12.53 -3.77 27.45
N GLY A 145 11.74 -2.78 26.98
CA GLY A 145 12.04 -2.00 25.77
C GLY A 145 11.64 -2.67 24.46
N HIS A 146 11.15 -3.91 24.49
CA HIS A 146 10.62 -4.62 23.33
C HIS A 146 9.10 -4.49 23.25
N LYS A 147 8.60 -4.21 22.04
CA LYS A 147 7.15 -4.11 21.79
C LYS A 147 6.54 -5.51 21.70
N GLY A 148 5.41 -5.67 22.34
CA GLY A 148 4.61 -6.89 22.38
C GLY A 148 3.16 -6.62 22.01
N MET A 149 2.48 -7.64 21.50
CA MET A 149 1.09 -7.53 21.09
C MET A 149 0.37 -8.84 21.32
N ARG A 150 -0.67 -8.78 22.14
CA ARG A 150 -1.59 -9.89 22.31
C ARG A 150 -2.77 -9.68 21.39
N VAL A 151 -3.13 -10.73 20.66
CA VAL A 151 -4.26 -10.70 19.74
C VAL A 151 -5.21 -11.83 20.10
N LYS A 152 -6.51 -11.54 20.04
CA LYS A 152 -7.58 -12.50 20.20
C LYS A 152 -8.52 -12.39 19.01
N PHE A 153 -8.84 -13.54 18.41
CA PHE A 153 -9.79 -13.64 17.32
C PHE A 153 -10.53 -14.97 17.39
N HIS A 154 -11.55 -15.12 16.54
CA HIS A 154 -12.40 -16.31 16.51
C HIS A 154 -12.26 -17.04 15.19
N LEU A 155 -12.44 -18.35 15.24
CA LEU A 155 -12.40 -19.28 14.13
C LEU A 155 -13.75 -20.00 14.10
N ALA A 156 -14.43 -19.98 12.96
CA ALA A 156 -15.60 -20.78 12.67
C ALA A 156 -15.22 -21.88 11.69
N GLY A 157 -15.30 -23.12 12.15
CA GLY A 157 -15.25 -24.30 11.29
C GLY A 157 -16.65 -24.74 10.83
N GLN A 158 -16.69 -25.77 9.99
CA GLN A 158 -17.95 -26.44 9.63
C GLN A 158 -18.61 -27.10 10.85
N ARG A 159 -17.81 -27.64 11.77
CA ARG A 159 -18.32 -28.42 12.92
C ARG A 159 -18.47 -27.59 14.18
N ARG A 160 -17.50 -26.71 14.46
CA ARG A 160 -17.37 -26.01 15.75
C ARG A 160 -16.76 -24.62 15.57
N THR A 161 -16.93 -23.78 16.59
CA THR A 161 -16.21 -22.53 16.74
C THR A 161 -15.10 -22.66 17.78
N ALA A 162 -14.10 -21.82 17.63
CA ALA A 162 -12.98 -21.74 18.54
C ALA A 162 -12.49 -20.30 18.68
N THR A 163 -11.86 -20.01 19.80
CA THR A 163 -11.22 -18.73 20.09
C THR A 163 -9.71 -18.91 20.09
N ALA A 164 -9.01 -18.17 19.23
CA ALA A 164 -7.56 -18.18 19.15
C ALA A 164 -6.97 -17.03 19.97
N HIS A 165 -5.93 -17.35 20.73
CA HIS A 165 -5.15 -16.40 21.51
C HIS A 165 -3.69 -16.52 21.10
N LEU A 166 -3.06 -15.37 20.91
CA LEU A 166 -1.64 -15.31 20.60
C LEU A 166 -0.97 -14.14 21.26
N ASP A 167 0.34 -14.27 21.39
CA ASP A 167 1.24 -13.23 21.85
C ASP A 167 2.43 -13.17 20.88
N ALA A 168 2.63 -12.01 20.27
CA ALA A 168 3.77 -11.73 19.40
C ALA A 168 4.67 -10.70 20.04
N ARG A 169 5.98 -10.84 19.86
CA ARG A 169 7.00 -9.95 20.42
C ARG A 169 8.00 -9.54 19.36
N GLU A 170 8.49 -8.32 19.48
CA GLU A 170 9.58 -7.80 18.69
C GLU A 170 10.90 -8.44 19.13
N ASN A 171 11.69 -8.89 18.15
CA ASN A 171 13.01 -9.48 18.33
C ASN A 171 14.00 -8.78 17.37
N ASP A 172 15.30 -8.98 17.52
CA ASP A 172 16.33 -8.29 16.71
C ASP A 172 16.17 -8.52 15.20
N SER A 173 15.58 -9.65 14.80
CA SER A 173 15.31 -10.02 13.41
C SER A 173 13.93 -9.57 12.88
N GLY A 174 13.11 -8.94 13.72
CA GLY A 174 11.75 -8.52 13.37
C GLY A 174 10.77 -8.83 14.50
N TRP A 175 9.94 -9.85 14.33
CA TRP A 175 9.01 -10.29 15.38
C TRP A 175 8.76 -11.78 15.30
N GLU A 176 8.44 -12.36 16.44
CA GLU A 176 8.17 -13.79 16.59
C GLU A 176 6.92 -14.01 17.44
N PHE A 177 6.27 -15.16 17.23
CA PHE A 177 5.18 -15.57 18.09
C PHE A 177 5.76 -16.24 19.32
N ARG A 178 5.39 -15.76 20.49
CA ARG A 178 5.71 -16.41 21.76
C ARG A 178 4.87 -17.66 21.95
N TYR A 179 3.58 -17.55 21.67
CA TYR A 179 2.66 -18.69 21.61
C TYR A 179 1.47 -18.39 20.71
N ILE A 180 0.89 -19.45 20.17
CA ILE A 180 -0.42 -19.45 19.52
C ILE A 180 -1.16 -20.67 20.05
N TYR A 181 -2.33 -20.46 20.66
CA TYR A 181 -3.21 -21.55 21.04
C TYR A 181 -4.66 -21.24 20.66
N VAL A 182 -5.40 -22.31 20.39
CA VAL A 182 -6.79 -22.28 19.96
C VAL A 182 -7.61 -23.04 20.99
N GLN A 183 -8.59 -22.37 21.57
CA GLN A 183 -9.52 -22.94 22.54
C GLN A 183 -10.84 -23.23 21.84
N ILE A 184 -11.32 -24.48 21.90
CA ILE A 184 -12.61 -24.86 21.34
C ILE A 184 -13.72 -24.32 22.25
N ASP A 185 -14.70 -23.61 21.66
CA ASP A 185 -15.78 -22.97 22.43
C ASP A 185 -16.90 -23.95 22.82
N GLY A 186 -16.96 -25.12 22.17
CA GLY A 186 -17.97 -26.16 22.38
C GLY A 186 -17.41 -27.44 23.02
N TYR A 187 -18.29 -28.28 23.57
CA TYR A 187 -17.90 -29.53 24.22
C TYR A 187 -17.37 -30.59 23.22
N PRO A 188 -16.31 -31.34 23.56
CA PRO A 188 -15.42 -31.14 24.71
C PRO A 188 -14.55 -29.88 24.57
N TYR A 189 -14.41 -29.16 25.67
CA TYR A 189 -13.51 -28.01 25.77
C TYR A 189 -12.06 -28.49 25.70
N GLU A 190 -11.40 -28.21 24.59
CA GLU A 190 -10.00 -28.55 24.38
C GLU A 190 -9.20 -27.32 23.98
N THR A 191 -7.93 -27.27 24.40
CA THR A 191 -6.99 -26.22 24.00
C THR A 191 -5.89 -26.84 23.16
N ILE A 192 -5.78 -26.40 21.93
CA ILE A 192 -4.82 -26.87 20.94
C ILE A 192 -3.70 -25.83 20.88
N VAL A 193 -2.49 -26.24 21.25
CA VAL A 193 -1.30 -25.41 21.10
C VAL A 193 -0.77 -25.58 19.69
N VAL A 194 -0.75 -24.50 18.92
CA VAL A 194 -0.27 -24.49 17.52
C VAL A 194 1.23 -24.19 17.50
N GLU A 195 1.66 -23.24 18.33
CA GLU A 195 3.06 -22.84 18.46
C GLU A 195 3.33 -22.43 19.91
N ASP A 196 4.45 -22.88 20.46
CA ASP A 196 4.88 -22.53 21.81
C ASP A 196 6.39 -22.35 21.85
N ASN A 197 6.82 -21.09 21.85
CA ASN A 197 8.22 -20.69 21.93
C ASN A 197 8.54 -20.10 23.32
N ARG A 198 7.75 -20.43 24.36
CA ARG A 198 8.00 -19.92 25.72
C ARG A 198 9.23 -20.51 26.39
N SER A 199 9.82 -21.59 25.86
CA SER A 199 11.02 -22.21 26.41
C SER A 199 12.31 -21.47 26.05
N SER A 200 12.41 -20.90 24.84
CA SER A 200 13.62 -20.17 24.40
C SER A 200 13.88 -18.93 25.26
N GLU A 201 12.85 -18.24 25.74
CA GLU A 201 13.01 -17.09 26.65
C GLU A 201 13.45 -17.50 28.07
N ARG A 202 13.05 -18.68 28.55
CA ARG A 202 13.43 -19.17 29.89
C ARG A 202 14.91 -19.50 29.97
N GLU A 203 15.53 -19.90 28.87
CA GLU A 203 16.97 -20.16 28.79
C GLU A 203 17.79 -18.86 28.93
N THR A 204 17.33 -17.74 28.36
CA THR A 204 18.01 -16.45 28.43
C THR A 204 17.97 -15.81 29.83
N GLN A 205 16.95 -16.09 30.65
CA GLN A 205 16.88 -15.59 32.03
C GLN A 205 17.69 -16.44 33.03
N PHE A 206 17.99 -17.70 32.71
CA PHE A 206 18.72 -18.59 33.61
C PHE A 206 20.26 -18.42 33.51
N SER A 207 20.76 -17.68 32.53
CA SER A 207 22.20 -17.43 32.32
C SER A 207 22.76 -16.22 33.06
N VAL A 208 22.04 -15.61 34.01
CA VAL A 208 22.63 -14.60 34.91
C VAL A 208 23.53 -15.32 35.91
N PRO A 209 24.86 -15.15 35.90
CA PRO A 209 25.72 -15.77 36.89
C PRO A 209 25.37 -15.15 38.26
N THR A 210 24.81 -15.98 39.14
CA THR A 210 24.72 -15.64 40.55
C THR A 210 26.09 -15.82 41.17
N GLU A 211 26.97 -14.85 40.94
CA GLU A 211 28.10 -14.54 41.84
C GLU A 211 27.77 -13.15 42.37
N LEU A 212 27.49 -12.94 43.66
CA LEU A 212 28.41 -13.06 44.77
C LEU A 212 27.61 -13.28 46.07
N THR A 213 27.76 -14.43 46.72
CA THR A 213 27.65 -14.52 48.18
C THR A 213 28.80 -15.39 48.67
N GLY A 214 29.85 -14.73 49.13
CA GLY A 214 30.99 -15.38 49.76
C GLY A 214 32.03 -14.35 50.14
N SER A 215 32.39 -14.33 51.43
CA SER A 215 33.22 -13.33 52.14
C SER A 215 32.36 -12.18 52.69
N VAL A 216 32.14 -12.04 54.00
CA VAL A 216 33.16 -11.91 55.04
C VAL A 216 32.69 -12.55 56.35
N ASN A 217 33.45 -13.53 56.85
CA ASN A 217 33.57 -13.83 58.28
C ASN A 217 35.03 -13.55 58.65
N LEU A 218 35.25 -12.51 59.45
CA LEU A 218 36.31 -12.35 60.46
C LEU A 218 35.97 -11.12 61.30
#